data_AF-R9GMB2-F1
#
_entry.id   AF-R9GMB2-F1
#
_cell.length_a   1.000
_cell.length_b   1.000
_cell.length_c   1.000
_cell.angle_alpha   90.00
_cell.angle_beta   90.00
_cell.angle_gamma   90.00
#
_symmetry.space_group_name_H-M   'P 1'
#
loop_
_entity.id
_entity.type
_entity.pdbx_description
1 polymer ?
#
loop_
_entity_poly.entity_id
_entity_poly.type
_entity_poly.pdbx_seq_one_letter_code
_entity_poly.pdbx_strand_id
1 'polypeptide(L)'
;MPLMLMMSACEQTEYVVPNRTVVVDIRASDWVTYDRGYTWETPVDLPEYDDYNNDEGAILVYRSLDNRNYEQIPQVYNGFAYSYVATAGSIKIEAQSAGASIIIDRPAAMTVKIVLIDSNY
;
A
#
# COMPACT_ATOMS: atom_id res chain seq x y z
N MET A 1 25.01 -26.78 -52.33
CA MET A 1 23.67 -26.52 -51.77
C MET A 1 23.87 -25.76 -50.46
N PRO A 2 23.49 -24.48 -50.34
CA PRO A 2 23.61 -23.79 -49.06
C PRO A 2 22.41 -24.15 -48.16
N LEU A 3 22.70 -24.45 -46.90
CA LEU A 3 21.74 -24.74 -45.85
C LEU A 3 21.15 -23.40 -45.35
N MET A 4 19.88 -23.13 -45.64
CA MET A 4 19.14 -21.99 -45.08
C MET A 4 18.79 -22.29 -43.61
N LEU A 5 19.37 -21.54 -42.69
CA LEU A 5 18.97 -21.50 -41.28
C LEU A 5 17.77 -20.55 -41.14
N MET A 6 16.58 -21.14 -40.97
CA MET A 6 15.38 -20.39 -40.61
C MET A 6 15.44 -20.08 -39.11
N MET A 7 15.85 -18.87 -38.74
CA MET A 7 15.71 -18.41 -37.36
C MET A 7 14.24 -18.07 -37.12
N SER A 8 13.50 -18.96 -36.47
CA SER A 8 12.21 -18.60 -35.90
C SER A 8 12.47 -17.58 -34.80
N ALA A 9 12.18 -16.31 -35.06
CA ALA A 9 12.09 -15.31 -34.01
C ALA A 9 10.94 -15.75 -33.09
N CYS A 10 11.28 -16.34 -31.94
CA CYS A 10 10.32 -16.51 -30.87
C CYS A 10 10.04 -15.11 -30.35
N GLU A 11 8.95 -14.51 -30.78
CA GLU A 11 8.49 -13.25 -30.24
C GLU A 11 8.02 -13.53 -28.81
N GLN A 12 8.84 -13.15 -27.82
CA GLN A 12 8.45 -13.24 -26.43
C GLN A 12 7.37 -12.19 -26.19
N THR A 13 6.12 -12.65 -26.16
CA THR A 13 4.98 -11.82 -25.78
C THR A 13 5.02 -11.64 -24.27
N GLU A 14 5.60 -10.53 -23.80
CA GLU A 14 5.45 -10.11 -22.41
C GLU A 14 3.98 -9.72 -22.18
N TYR A 15 3.29 -10.53 -21.39
CA TYR A 15 2.00 -10.16 -20.82
C TYR A 15 2.27 -9.30 -19.58
N VAL A 16 2.31 -7.98 -19.76
CA VAL A 16 2.36 -7.04 -18.63
C VAL A 16 0.98 -7.04 -17.98
N VAL A 17 0.87 -7.62 -16.77
CA VAL A 17 -0.31 -7.44 -15.93
C VAL A 17 -0.29 -6.02 -15.39
N PRO A 18 -1.28 -5.16 -15.70
CA PRO A 18 -1.27 -3.79 -15.23
C PRO A 18 -1.44 -3.75 -13.70
N ASN A 19 -0.66 -2.91 -13.04
CA ASN A 19 -0.80 -2.65 -11.61
C ASN A 19 -2.25 -2.29 -11.25
N ARG A 20 -2.74 -2.87 -10.17
CA ARG A 20 -4.09 -2.57 -9.64
C ARG A 20 -4.00 -1.44 -8.63
N THR A 21 -4.96 -0.53 -8.65
CA THR A 21 -5.02 0.60 -7.70
C THR A 21 -6.35 0.59 -6.97
N VAL A 22 -6.30 0.61 -5.64
CA VAL A 22 -7.46 0.76 -4.75
C VAL A 22 -7.37 2.12 -4.07
N VAL A 23 -8.47 2.87 -4.05
CA VAL A 23 -8.56 4.17 -3.37
C VAL A 23 -9.66 4.08 -2.32
N VAL A 24 -9.32 4.38 -1.08
CA VAL A 24 -10.23 4.31 0.07
C VAL A 24 -10.22 5.62 0.84
N ASP A 25 -11.39 6.05 1.32
CA ASP A 25 -11.50 7.18 2.24
C ASP A 25 -11.59 6.66 3.67
N ILE A 26 -10.65 7.10 4.50
CA ILE A 26 -10.60 6.78 5.93
C ILE A 26 -11.13 7.99 6.69
N ARG A 27 -12.20 7.79 7.44
CA ARG A 27 -12.77 8.83 8.30
C ARG A 27 -12.00 8.89 9.61
N ALA A 28 -12.04 10.05 10.26
CA ALA A 28 -11.53 10.17 11.62
C ALA A 28 -12.22 9.19 12.59
N SER A 29 -13.45 8.72 12.31
CA SER A 29 -14.12 7.72 13.14
C SER A 29 -13.55 6.31 13.03
N ASP A 30 -12.83 6.01 11.96
CA ASP A 30 -12.43 4.63 11.60
C ASP A 30 -11.14 4.22 12.33
N TRP A 31 -10.36 5.19 12.78
CA TRP A 31 -9.21 4.98 13.64
C TRP A 31 -9.62 4.47 15.02
N VAL A 32 -9.04 3.33 15.39
CA VAL A 32 -9.18 2.71 16.70
C VAL A 32 -7.82 2.65 17.40
N THR A 33 -7.83 2.50 18.71
CA THR A 33 -6.61 2.31 19.50
C THR A 33 -6.89 1.26 20.57
N TYR A 34 -5.90 0.39 20.80
CA TYR A 34 -5.96 -0.67 21.81
C TYR A 34 -4.94 -0.46 22.93
N ASP A 35 -4.09 0.55 22.79
CA ASP A 35 -2.99 0.85 23.72
C ASP A 35 -3.18 2.19 24.45
N ARG A 36 -4.41 2.72 24.48
CA ARG A 36 -4.78 4.01 25.11
C ARG A 36 -4.32 5.24 24.33
N GLY A 37 -4.12 5.12 23.01
CA GLY A 37 -3.81 6.23 22.12
C GLY A 37 -2.32 6.45 21.86
N TYR A 38 -1.47 5.48 22.22
CA TYR A 38 -0.06 5.51 21.79
C TYR A 38 0.06 5.17 20.30
N THR A 39 -0.78 4.24 19.83
CA THR A 39 -0.91 3.83 18.44
C THR A 39 -2.38 3.88 18.05
N TRP A 40 -2.66 4.58 16.96
CA TRP A 40 -3.94 4.50 16.27
C TRP A 40 -3.77 3.60 15.05
N GLU A 41 -4.75 2.74 14.82
CA GLU A 41 -4.77 1.83 13.68
C GLU A 41 -6.13 1.84 13.00
N THR A 42 -6.12 1.61 11.69
CA THR A 42 -7.32 1.45 10.88
C THR A 42 -7.09 0.31 9.88
N PRO A 43 -7.84 -0.80 9.98
CA PRO A 43 -7.81 -1.83 8.96
C PRO A 43 -8.54 -1.34 7.70
N VAL A 44 -8.05 -1.78 6.55
CA VAL A 44 -8.66 -1.57 5.24
C VAL A 44 -8.74 -2.94 4.58
N ASP A 45 -9.96 -3.34 4.22
CA ASP A 45 -10.18 -4.56 3.46
C ASP A 45 -9.55 -4.40 2.08
N LEU A 46 -8.74 -5.38 1.68
CA LEU A 46 -7.98 -5.39 0.44
C LEU A 46 -7.99 -6.80 -0.15
N PRO A 47 -9.17 -7.36 -0.50
CA PRO A 47 -9.29 -8.73 -1.00
C PRO A 47 -8.52 -9.00 -2.29
N GLU A 48 -8.15 -7.94 -3.03
CA GLU A 48 -7.34 -8.03 -4.24
C GLU A 48 -5.86 -8.32 -3.96
N TYR A 49 -5.39 -8.10 -2.72
CA TYR A 49 -4.06 -8.48 -2.26
C TYR A 49 -4.11 -9.90 -1.70
N ASP A 50 -3.95 -10.91 -2.55
CA ASP A 50 -4.02 -12.31 -2.15
C ASP A 50 -2.66 -12.85 -1.64
N ASP A 51 -2.62 -14.14 -1.31
CA ASP A 51 -1.39 -14.81 -0.84
C ASP A 51 -0.25 -14.72 -1.86
N TYR A 52 -0.56 -14.79 -3.17
CA TYR A 52 0.44 -14.66 -4.22
C TYR A 52 1.05 -13.25 -4.22
N ASN A 53 0.21 -12.22 -4.14
CA ASN A 53 0.68 -10.84 -4.03
C ASN A 53 1.45 -10.59 -2.74
N ASN A 54 1.10 -11.27 -1.65
CA ASN A 54 1.79 -11.16 -0.38
C ASN A 54 3.19 -11.78 -0.39
N ASP A 55 3.35 -12.90 -1.09
CA ASP A 55 4.61 -13.63 -1.14
C ASP A 55 5.58 -13.09 -2.20
N GLU A 56 5.06 -12.72 -3.37
CA GLU A 56 5.89 -12.37 -4.54
C GLU A 56 5.78 -10.89 -4.95
N GLY A 57 4.66 -10.24 -4.62
CA GLY A 57 4.35 -8.88 -5.05
C GLY A 57 4.86 -7.78 -4.13
N ALA A 58 4.42 -6.56 -4.42
CA ALA A 58 4.67 -5.40 -3.57
C ALA A 58 3.45 -4.49 -3.48
N ILE A 59 3.37 -3.72 -2.38
CA ILE A 59 2.39 -2.66 -2.21
C ILE A 59 3.09 -1.32 -2.10
N LEU A 60 2.56 -0.31 -2.79
CA LEU A 60 2.85 1.10 -2.52
C LEU A 60 1.62 1.77 -1.91
N VAL A 61 1.79 2.40 -0.76
CA VAL A 61 0.71 3.11 -0.08
C VAL A 61 1.00 4.60 -0.09
N TYR A 62 0.00 5.38 -0.49
CA TYR A 62 0.03 6.83 -0.46
C TYR A 62 -1.18 7.35 0.29
N ARG A 63 -1.05 8.50 0.94
CA ARG A 63 -2.16 9.20 1.57
C ARG A 63 -2.29 10.63 1.07
N SER A 64 -3.49 11.16 1.15
CA SER A 64 -3.85 12.54 0.80
C SER A 64 -4.74 13.13 1.89
N LEU A 65 -4.43 14.35 2.31
CA LEU A 65 -5.26 15.13 3.26
C LEU A 65 -6.12 16.19 2.55
N ASP A 66 -5.91 16.39 1.25
CA ASP A 66 -6.57 17.44 0.45
C ASP A 66 -7.20 16.89 -0.85
N ASN A 67 -7.18 15.57 -1.03
CA ASN A 67 -7.65 14.82 -2.19
C ASN A 67 -7.00 15.23 -3.52
N ARG A 68 -5.84 15.90 -3.47
CA ARG A 68 -5.09 16.39 -4.63
C ARG A 68 -3.65 15.90 -4.62
N ASN A 69 -2.99 16.06 -3.48
CA ASN A 69 -1.59 15.71 -3.29
C ASN A 69 -1.49 14.39 -2.55
N TYR A 70 -0.68 13.47 -3.08
CA TYR A 70 -0.43 12.16 -2.48
C TYR A 70 1.02 12.07 -2.01
N GLU A 71 1.19 11.65 -0.76
CA GLU A 71 2.48 11.45 -0.13
C GLU A 71 2.60 9.98 0.28
N GLN A 72 3.77 9.37 0.04
CA GLN A 72 3.98 7.96 0.33
C GLN A 72 4.01 7.67 1.84
N ILE A 73 3.51 6.51 2.25
CA ILE A 73 3.72 5.92 3.58
C ILE A 73 4.83 4.86 3.43
N PRO A 74 5.83 4.81 4.33
CA PRO A 74 5.94 5.53 5.61
C PRO A 74 6.37 7.00 5.48
N GLN A 75 5.91 7.82 6.42
CA GLN A 75 6.33 9.23 6.53
C GLN A 75 5.99 9.83 7.90
N VAL A 76 6.67 10.93 8.24
CA VAL A 76 6.32 11.77 9.40
C VAL A 76 5.65 13.04 8.92
N TYR A 77 4.48 13.36 9.47
CA TYR A 77 3.76 14.59 9.18
C TYR A 77 3.04 15.10 10.42
N ASN A 78 3.17 16.40 10.70
CA ASN A 78 2.52 17.07 11.83
C ASN A 78 2.75 16.38 13.19
N GLY A 79 3.92 15.75 13.40
CA GLY A 79 4.27 15.04 14.63
C GLY A 79 3.82 13.57 14.69
N PHE A 80 3.11 13.07 13.68
CA PHE A 80 2.67 11.68 13.57
C PHE A 80 3.60 10.92 12.61
N ALA A 81 4.12 9.78 13.05
CA ALA A 81 4.77 8.79 12.20
C ALA A 81 3.72 7.80 11.71
N TYR A 82 3.58 7.70 10.39
CA TYR A 82 2.65 6.80 9.74
C TYR A 82 3.39 5.62 9.13
N SER A 83 2.85 4.43 9.34
CA SER A 83 3.32 3.15 8.81
C SER A 83 2.14 2.33 8.30
N TYR A 84 2.43 1.18 7.68
CA TYR A 84 1.42 0.18 7.38
C TYR A 84 1.98 -1.22 7.56
N VAL A 85 1.08 -2.17 7.78
CA VAL A 85 1.33 -3.60 7.75
C VAL A 85 0.34 -4.21 6.76
N ALA A 86 0.85 -4.93 5.76
CA ALA A 86 0.03 -5.65 4.80
C ALA A 86 -0.03 -7.13 5.16
N THR A 87 -1.17 -7.77 4.89
CA THR A 87 -1.38 -9.21 5.01
C THR A 87 -2.40 -9.60 3.96
N ALA A 88 -2.34 -10.81 3.40
CA ALA A 88 -3.32 -11.23 2.41
C ALA A 88 -4.76 -10.91 2.85
N GLY A 89 -5.49 -10.21 1.97
CA GLY A 89 -6.85 -9.72 2.16
C GLY A 89 -7.00 -8.39 2.90
N SER A 90 -5.93 -7.80 3.46
CA SER A 90 -6.05 -6.55 4.23
C SER A 90 -4.77 -5.73 4.32
N ILE A 91 -4.92 -4.44 4.60
CA ILE A 91 -3.83 -3.59 5.04
C ILE A 91 -4.25 -2.84 6.30
N LYS A 92 -3.34 -2.71 7.24
CA LYS A 92 -3.54 -1.93 8.46
C LYS A 92 -2.62 -0.72 8.43
N ILE A 93 -3.20 0.47 8.49
CA ILE A 93 -2.44 1.72 8.56
C ILE A 93 -2.32 2.11 10.02
N GLU A 94 -1.13 2.49 10.43
CA GLU A 94 -0.80 2.84 11.81
C GLU A 94 -0.30 4.29 11.88
N ALA A 95 -0.63 4.97 12.98
CA ALA A 95 -0.13 6.28 13.31
C ALA A 95 0.29 6.29 14.79
N GLN A 96 1.49 6.78 15.04
CA GLN A 96 2.06 6.93 16.39
C GLN A 96 2.83 8.25 16.50
N SER A 97 3.21 8.65 17.71
CA SER A 97 4.10 9.80 17.88
C SER A 97 5.43 9.57 17.15
N ALA A 98 5.85 10.55 16.34
CA ALA A 98 7.12 10.47 15.62
C ALA A 98 8.36 10.69 16.50
N GLY A 99 8.17 11.13 17.75
CA GLY A 99 9.23 11.47 18.68
C GLY A 99 9.23 10.54 19.90
N ALA A 100 8.84 11.10 21.04
CA ALA A 100 8.73 10.34 22.28
C ALA A 100 7.53 9.39 22.26
N SER A 101 7.60 8.30 23.03
CA SER A 101 6.45 7.42 23.26
C SER A 101 5.44 8.13 24.16
N ILE A 102 4.49 8.82 23.52
CA ILE A 102 3.41 9.57 24.15
C ILE A 102 2.09 9.21 23.47
N ILE A 103 1.00 9.41 24.19
CA ILE A 103 -0.32 9.38 23.57
C ILE A 103 -0.47 10.54 22.57
N ILE A 104 -1.13 10.26 21.47
CA ILE A 104 -1.45 11.23 20.42
C ILE A 104 -2.96 11.31 20.22
N ASP A 105 -3.41 12.46 19.73
CA ASP A 105 -4.79 12.62 19.31
C ASP A 105 -5.12 11.67 18.16
N ARG A 106 -6.40 11.40 17.98
CA ARG A 106 -6.86 10.59 16.86
C ARG A 106 -6.48 11.25 15.52
N PRO A 107 -5.91 10.51 14.55
CA PRO A 107 -5.59 11.08 13.25
C PRO A 107 -6.83 11.60 12.51
N ALA A 108 -6.59 12.58 11.63
CA ALA A 108 -7.64 13.16 10.80
C ALA A 108 -8.12 12.18 9.71
N ALA A 109 -9.22 12.54 9.05
CA ALA A 109 -9.65 11.85 7.84
C ALA A 109 -8.61 12.00 6.71
N MET A 110 -8.47 10.97 5.89
CA MET A 110 -7.54 10.96 4.76
C MET A 110 -8.02 10.02 3.65
N THR A 111 -7.64 10.32 2.41
CA THR A 111 -7.78 9.38 1.30
C THR A 111 -6.50 8.59 1.15
N VAL A 112 -6.60 7.28 1.03
CA VAL A 112 -5.46 6.38 0.84
C VAL A 112 -5.54 5.73 -0.52
N LYS A 113 -4.41 5.72 -1.23
CA LYS A 113 -4.23 5.05 -2.52
C LYS A 113 -3.24 3.92 -2.33
N ILE A 114 -3.67 2.71 -2.65
CA ILE A 114 -2.92 1.47 -2.52
C ILE A 114 -2.67 0.95 -3.93
N VAL A 115 -1.42 0.80 -4.31
CA VAL A 115 -1.01 0.25 -5.60
C VAL A 115 -0.46 -1.14 -5.37
N LEU A 116 -1.10 -2.14 -5.99
CA LEU A 116 -0.62 -3.52 -6.01
C LEU A 116 0.26 -3.70 -7.23
N ILE A 117 1.47 -4.19 -6.98
CA ILE A 117 2.48 -4.46 -7.99
C ILE A 117 2.68 -5.97 -8.01
N ASP A 118 2.33 -6.59 -9.13
CA ASP A 118 2.69 -7.97 -9.39
C ASP A 118 4.18 -8.01 -9.76
N SER A 119 4.97 -8.87 -9.11
CA SER A 119 6.39 -9.03 -9.38
C SER A 119 6.65 -10.48 -9.76
N ASN A 120 6.24 -10.84 -10.99
CA ASN A 120 6.65 -12.07 -11.65
C ASN A 120 7.89 -11.81 -12.52
N TYR A 121 8.82 -12.75 -12.53
CA TYR A 121 9.94 -12.81 -13.47
C TYR A 121 9.70 -13.92 -14.50
#